data_AF-A0A848TRF7-F1
#
_entry.id   AF-A0A848TRF7-F1
#
_cell.length_a   1.000
_cell.length_b   1.000
_cell.length_c   1.000
_cell.angle_alpha   90.00
_cell.angle_beta   90.00
_cell.angle_gamma   90.00
#
_symmetry.space_group_name_H-M   'P 1'
#
loop_
_entity.id
_entity.type
_entity.pdbx_description
1 polymer ?
#
loop_
_entity_poly.entity_id
_entity_poly.type
_entity_poly.pdbx_seq_one_letter_code
_entity_poly.pdbx_strand_id
1 'polypeptide(L)' 'MQKADSVVKMNKSYTILISLIVALGGFLLGFDSAVISGAIKGITIYFEMTDSMLGFAVGCVIFGAMA' A
#
# COMPACT_ATOMS: atom_id res chain seq x y z
N MET A 1 27.45 2.36 -38.56
CA MET A 1 26.23 2.76 -37.81
C MET A 1 25.28 1.57 -37.85
N GLN A 2 25.26 0.73 -36.80
CA GLN A 2 24.33 -0.39 -36.73
C GLN A 2 23.82 -0.49 -35.29
N LYS A 3 22.62 0.06 -35.07
CA LYS A 3 21.90 -0.03 -33.80
C LYS A 3 21.35 -1.45 -33.73
N ALA A 4 21.92 -2.26 -32.85
CA ALA A 4 21.38 -3.57 -32.54
C ALA A 4 20.05 -3.36 -31.82
N ASP A 5 18.94 -3.53 -32.53
CA ASP A 5 17.63 -3.71 -31.92
C ASP A 5 17.61 -5.10 -31.28
N SER A 6 18.01 -5.16 -30.01
CA SER A 6 17.83 -6.32 -29.17
C SER A 6 16.32 -6.50 -28.94
N VAL A 7 15.70 -7.36 -29.75
CA VAL A 7 14.31 -7.79 -29.54
C VAL A 7 14.27 -8.53 -28.21
N VAL A 8 13.91 -7.82 -27.15
CA VAL A 8 13.69 -8.39 -25.81
C VAL A 8 12.54 -9.40 -25.97
N LYS A 9 12.87 -10.69 -25.91
CA LYS A 9 11.88 -11.77 -25.90
C LYS A 9 11.13 -11.71 -24.56
N MET A 10 10.11 -10.86 -24.48
CA MET A 10 9.31 -10.68 -23.29
C MET A 10 8.53 -11.96 -22.97
N ASN A 11 8.86 -12.58 -21.85
CA ASN A 11 8.08 -13.69 -21.34
C ASN A 11 6.80 -13.12 -20.72
N LYS A 12 5.72 -12.98 -21.51
CA LYS A 12 4.47 -12.32 -21.11
C LYS A 12 3.93 -12.83 -19.78
N SER A 13 4.04 -14.13 -19.52
CA SER A 13 3.61 -14.75 -18.26
C SER A 13 4.41 -14.23 -17.05
N TYR A 14 5.72 -14.04 -17.20
CA TYR A 14 6.58 -13.48 -16.14
C TYR A 14 6.25 -12.02 -15.83
N THR A 15 6.00 -11.21 -16.87
CA THR A 15 5.58 -9.81 -16.70
C THR A 15 4.22 -9.69 -16.00
N ILE A 16 3.26 -10.54 -16.36
CA ILE A 16 1.94 -10.57 -15.72
C ILE A 16 2.09 -10.93 -14.23
N LEU A 17 2.90 -11.94 -13.90
CA LEU A 17 3.15 -12.31 -12.51
C LEU A 17 3.78 -11.16 -11.70
N ILE A 18 4.79 -10.48 -12.25
CA ILE A 18 5.41 -9.32 -11.57
C ILE A 18 4.38 -8.19 -11.39
N SER A 19 3.59 -7.86 -12.41
CA SER A 19 2.56 -6.83 -12.28
C SER A 19 1.51 -7.18 -11.22
N LEU A 20 1.17 -8.46 -11.08
CA LEU A 20 0.25 -8.94 -10.06
C LEU A 20 0.85 -8.84 -8.66
N ILE A 21 2.13 -9.20 -8.49
CA ILE A 21 2.84 -9.03 -7.21
C ILE A 21 2.87 -7.55 -6.79
N VAL A 22 3.20 -6.66 -7.72
CA VAL A 22 3.22 -5.21 -7.47
C VAL A 22 1.81 -4.68 -7.16
N ALA A 23 0.78 -5.12 -7.89
CA ALA A 23 -0.61 -4.75 -7.64
C ALA A 23 -1.11 -5.25 -6.27
N LEU A 24 -0.73 -6.47 -5.87
CA LEU A 24 -1.05 -7.01 -4.55
C LEU A 24 -0.35 -6.23 -3.42
N GLY A 25 0.89 -5.77 -3.63
CA GLY A 25 1.57 -4.88 -2.69
C GLY A 25 0.82 -3.56 -2.46
N GLY A 26 0.42 -2.89 -3.56
CA GLY A 26 -0.41 -1.68 -3.47
C GLY A 26 -1.80 -1.93 -2.88
N PHE A 27 -2.39 -3.10 -3.16
CA PHE A 27 -3.66 -3.53 -2.59
C PHE A 27 -3.58 -3.72 -1.07
N LEU A 28 -2.53 -4.39 -0.55
CA LEU A 28 -2.34 -4.61 0.88
C LEU A 28 -2.16 -3.29 1.65
N LEU A 29 -1.40 -2.34 1.10
CA LEU A 29 -1.24 -0.99 1.67
C LEU A 29 -2.59 -0.25 1.73
N GLY A 30 -3.37 -0.29 0.65
CA GLY A 30 -4.68 0.34 0.59
C GLY A 30 -5.71 -0.32 1.51
N PHE A 31 -5.62 -1.65 1.67
CA PHE A 31 -6.48 -2.41 2.57
C PHE A 31 -6.30 -1.98 4.04
N ASP A 32 -5.06 -1.85 4.50
CA ASP A 32 -4.75 -1.41 5.87
C ASP A 32 -5.34 0.00 6.16
N SER A 33 -5.19 0.93 5.21
CA SER A 33 -5.77 2.27 5.31
C SER A 33 -7.31 2.27 5.34
N ALA A 34 -7.96 1.37 4.59
CA ALA A 34 -9.41 1.24 4.58
C ALA A 34 -9.94 0.64 5.90
N VAL A 35 -9.24 -0.36 6.45
CA VAL A 35 -9.60 -0.97 7.74
C VAL A 35 -9.45 0.04 8.88
N ILE A 36 -8.35 0.81 8.91
CA ILE A 36 -8.15 1.85 9.92
C ILE A 36 -9.30 2.85 9.86
N SER A 37 -9.67 3.34 8.66
CA SER A 37 -10.73 4.33 8.46
C SER A 37 -12.10 3.84 8.95
N GLY A 38 -12.43 2.57 8.72
CA GLY A 38 -13.65 1.95 9.23
C GLY A 38 -13.65 1.78 10.76
N ALA A 39 -12.47 1.56 11.36
CA ALA A 39 -12.32 1.35 12.80
C ALA A 39 -12.31 2.66 13.60
N ILE A 40 -11.95 3.81 13.00
CA ILE A 40 -11.79 5.12 13.67
C ILE A 40 -12.92 5.40 14.66
N LYS A 41 -14.17 5.32 14.21
CA LYS A 41 -15.33 5.66 15.05
C LYS A 41 -15.47 4.74 16.27
N GLY A 42 -15.09 3.48 16.15
CA GLY A 42 -15.13 2.51 17.25
C GLY A 42 -14.02 2.75 18.28
N ILE A 43 -12.78 2.93 17.81
CA ILE A 43 -11.63 3.19 18.69
C ILE A 43 -11.73 4.54 19.39
N THR A 44 -12.26 5.58 18.74
CA THR A 44 -12.46 6.90 19.37
C THR A 44 -13.42 6.83 20.55
N ILE A 45 -14.53 6.08 20.42
CA ILE A 45 -15.52 5.94 21.49
C ILE A 45 -14.98 5.04 22.61
N TYR A 46 -14.27 3.97 22.26
CA TYR A 46 -13.74 3.02 23.24
C TYR A 46 -12.59 3.61 24.10
N PHE A 47 -11.72 4.43 23.50
CA PHE A 47 -10.55 5.01 24.16
C PHE A 47 -10.72 6.49 24.55
N GLU A 48 -11.90 7.09 24.34
CA GLU A 48 -12.16 8.52 24.60
C GLU A 48 -11.08 9.45 24.02
N MET A 49 -10.65 9.17 22.78
CA MET A 49 -9.50 9.84 22.17
C MET A 49 -9.86 11.23 21.63
N THR A 50 -8.95 12.19 21.82
CA THR A 50 -9.01 13.50 21.15
C THR A 50 -8.53 13.40 19.70
N ASP A 51 -8.96 14.34 18.85
CA ASP A 51 -8.62 14.36 17.41
C ASP A 51 -7.11 14.30 17.13
N SER A 52 -6.30 14.90 18.01
CA SER A 52 -4.83 14.87 17.92
C SER A 52 -4.24 13.48 18.18
N MET A 53 -4.77 12.73 19.15
CA MET A 53 -4.33 11.36 19.43
C MET A 53 -4.74 10.40 18.31
N LEU A 54 -5.92 10.60 17.75
CA LEU A 54 -6.44 9.84 16.60
C LEU A 54 -5.55 10.06 15.36
N GLY A 55 -5.24 11.33 15.05
CA GLY A 55 -4.34 11.68 13.95
C GLY A 55 -2.93 11.10 14.13
N PHE A 56 -2.41 11.09 15.36
CA PHE A 56 -1.12 10.46 15.65
C PHE A 56 -1.16 8.94 15.43
N ALA A 57 -2.20 8.26 15.92
CA ALA A 57 -2.36 6.82 15.77
C ALA A 57 -2.44 6.38 14.28
N VAL A 58 -3.20 7.11 13.47
CA VAL A 58 -3.30 6.85 12.02
C VAL A 58 -1.99 7.20 11.30
N GLY A 59 -1.30 8.27 11.72
CA GLY A 59 -0.01 8.68 11.16
C GLY A 59 1.13 7.69 11.39
N CYS A 60 1.15 7.00 12.54
CA CYS A 60 2.15 5.98 12.86
C CYS A 60 2.12 4.79 11.89
N VAL A 61 0.94 4.40 11.39
CA VAL A 61 0.78 3.32 10.41
C VAL A 61 1.51 3.67 9.10
N ILE A 62 1.35 4.90 8.62
CA ILE A 62 2.02 5.35 7.39
C ILE A 62 3.53 5.49 7.59
N PHE A 63 3.94 6.00 8.76
CA PHE A 63 5.36 6.11 9.11
C PHE A 63 6.03 4.73 9.15
N GLY A 64 5.36 3.72 9.70
CA GLY A 64 5.83 2.33 9.72
C GLY A 64 5.87 1.68 8.33
N ALA A 65 4.96 2.04 7.42
CA ALA A 65 4.95 1.52 6.05
C ALA A 65 6.07 2.11 5.16
N MET A 66 6.63 3.26 5.54
CA MET A 66 7.74 3.91 4.83
C MET A 66 9.13 3.46 5.30
N ALA A 67 9.23 2.86 6.50
CA ALA A 67 10.47 2.41 7.13
C ALA A 67 10.79 0.95 6.79
#